data_AF-A0A961NMP4-F1
#
_entry.id   AF-A0A961NMP4-F1
#
_cell.length_a   1.000
_cell.length_b   1.000
_cell.length_c   1.000
_cell.angle_alpha   90.00
_cell.angle_beta   90.00
_cell.angle_gamma   90.00
#
_symmetry.space_group_name_H-M   'P 1'
#
loop_
_entity.id
_entity.type
_entity.pdbx_description
1 polymer ?
#
loop_
_entity_poly.entity_id
_entity_poly.type
_entity_poly.pdbx_seq_one_letter_code
_entity_poly.pdbx_strand_id
1 'polypeptide(L)'
;MRQQSTGKIKITFKESMGLLGPYVRDRLLAQIKSVWLIITYLILFQTLVLGIPIAEASVIALGIALVVAGLTFFMEGLFLGLMPLGELVGVRLPQKSNLVVILLFALVLGFLATLAEPAIAVLQTAGKEVAPWEAPLLFLLLSTHPDVLVYSVGIGVGVAVLFGMLRFIYNWSLKPFIYILVGSLSALTIYAYMEPNLLTITGLAWDCGAVTTGPVTVPLVLALGIGI
;
A
#
# COMPACT_ATOMS: atom_id res chain seq x y z
N MET A 1 11.73 -36.92 -24.87
CA MET A 1 10.44 -37.24 -25.52
C MET A 1 9.56 -35.99 -25.49
N ARG A 2 8.96 -35.66 -26.65
CA ARG A 2 8.01 -34.56 -26.96
C ARG A 2 8.52 -33.12 -26.93
N GLN A 3 8.95 -32.70 -28.12
CA GLN A 3 8.85 -31.33 -28.63
C GLN A 3 7.42 -30.80 -28.38
N GLN A 4 7.28 -29.73 -27.59
CA GLN A 4 6.05 -28.96 -27.56
C GLN A 4 6.03 -28.08 -28.80
N SER A 5 5.09 -28.37 -29.69
CA SER A 5 4.72 -27.53 -30.83
C SER A 5 4.37 -26.14 -30.34
N THR A 6 5.23 -25.16 -30.60
CA THR A 6 4.89 -23.73 -30.56
C THR A 6 4.03 -23.40 -31.79
N GLY A 7 2.84 -24.00 -31.86
CA GLY A 7 1.81 -23.59 -32.82
C GLY A 7 1.21 -22.28 -32.32
N LYS A 8 1.40 -21.19 -33.07
CA LYS A 8 0.71 -19.92 -32.81
C LYS A 8 -0.80 -20.20 -32.84
N ILE A 9 -1.45 -20.13 -31.67
CA ILE A 9 -2.89 -20.29 -31.55
C ILE A 9 -3.52 -19.14 -32.33
N LYS A 10 -4.19 -19.43 -33.46
CA LYS A 10 -4.96 -18.43 -34.20
C LYS A 10 -6.30 -18.26 -33.50
N ILE A 11 -6.35 -17.32 -32.57
CA ILE A 11 -7.57 -16.96 -31.84
C ILE A 11 -8.33 -15.92 -32.69
N THR A 12 -9.61 -16.16 -32.94
CA THR A 12 -10.49 -15.20 -33.62
C THR A 12 -10.80 -14.04 -32.67
N PHE A 13 -11.01 -12.81 -33.18
CA PHE A 13 -11.35 -11.63 -32.35
C PHE A 13 -12.52 -11.89 -31.37
N LYS A 14 -13.52 -12.66 -31.80
CA LYS A 14 -14.66 -13.07 -30.97
C LYS A 14 -14.28 -14.01 -29.82
N GLU A 15 -13.33 -14.91 -30.04
CA GLU A 15 -12.80 -15.82 -29.03
C GLU A 15 -11.88 -15.07 -28.04
N SER A 16 -11.05 -14.14 -28.54
CA SER A 16 -10.25 -13.24 -27.70
C SER A 16 -11.13 -12.37 -26.80
N MET A 17 -12.20 -11.77 -27.33
CA MET A 17 -13.18 -11.03 -26.53
C MET A 17 -13.93 -11.93 -25.55
N GLY A 18 -14.21 -13.19 -25.92
CA GLY A 18 -14.84 -14.18 -25.05
C GLY A 18 -13.99 -14.56 -23.84
N LEU A 19 -12.65 -14.51 -23.97
CA LEU A 19 -11.72 -14.76 -22.88
C LEU A 19 -11.39 -13.51 -22.07
N LEU A 20 -11.17 -12.37 -22.73
CA LEU A 20 -10.80 -11.11 -22.07
C LEU A 20 -11.97 -10.46 -21.33
N GLY A 21 -13.20 -10.59 -21.85
CA GLY A 21 -14.39 -9.99 -21.25
C GLY A 21 -14.63 -10.41 -19.81
N PRO A 22 -14.72 -11.73 -19.50
CA PRO A 22 -14.85 -12.22 -18.14
C PRO A 22 -13.67 -11.80 -17.25
N TYR A 23 -12.44 -11.89 -17.78
CA TYR A 23 -11.24 -11.51 -17.04
C TYR A 23 -11.27 -10.04 -16.58
N VAL A 24 -11.52 -9.11 -17.51
CA VAL A 24 -11.60 -7.67 -17.22
C VAL A 24 -12.76 -7.37 -16.27
N ARG A 25 -13.91 -8.04 -16.46
CA ARG A 25 -15.07 -7.89 -15.59
C ARG A 25 -14.74 -8.28 -14.15
N ASP A 26 -14.09 -9.42 -13.93
CA ASP A 26 -13.75 -9.90 -12.59
C ASP A 26 -12.77 -8.94 -11.89
N ARG A 27 -11.78 -8.41 -12.63
CA ARG A 27 -10.86 -7.38 -12.12
C ARG A 27 -11.56 -6.09 -11.74
N LEU A 28 -12.44 -5.57 -12.60
CA LEU A 28 -13.25 -4.38 -12.31
C LEU A 28 -14.16 -4.58 -11.10
N LEU A 29 -14.85 -5.73 -11.02
CA LEU A 29 -15.73 -6.04 -9.89
C LEU A 29 -14.96 -6.14 -8.57
N ALA A 30 -13.72 -6.65 -8.60
CA ALA A 30 -12.86 -6.67 -7.42
C ALA A 30 -12.52 -5.25 -6.94
N GLN A 31 -12.20 -4.33 -7.87
CA GLN A 31 -11.93 -2.93 -7.51
C GLN A 31 -13.18 -2.22 -7.00
N ILE A 32 -14.34 -2.42 -7.63
CA ILE A 32 -15.61 -1.86 -7.16
C ILE A 32 -15.92 -2.33 -5.73
N LYS A 33 -15.78 -3.63 -5.46
CA LYS A 33 -15.99 -4.19 -4.11
C LYS A 33 -15.04 -3.58 -3.07
N SER A 34 -13.80 -3.30 -3.47
CA SER A 34 -12.78 -2.73 -2.58
C SER A 34 -13.11 -1.30 -2.15
N VAL A 35 -13.70 -0.50 -3.05
CA VAL A 35 -13.99 0.93 -2.79
C VAL A 35 -15.42 1.16 -2.31
N TRP A 36 -16.37 0.28 -2.64
CA TRP A 36 -17.79 0.39 -2.28
C TRP A 36 -18.01 0.72 -0.80
N LEU A 37 -17.36 -0.02 0.11
CA LEU A 37 -17.57 0.17 1.56
C LEU A 37 -17.21 1.59 1.99
N ILE A 38 -16.09 2.11 1.49
CA ILE A 38 -15.59 3.45 1.80
C ILE A 38 -16.54 4.50 1.22
N ILE A 39 -16.97 4.34 -0.03
CA ILE A 39 -17.91 5.27 -0.67
C ILE A 39 -19.23 5.31 0.11
N THR A 40 -19.79 4.15 0.45
CA THR A 40 -21.04 4.07 1.22
C THR A 40 -20.87 4.71 2.58
N TYR A 41 -19.77 4.42 3.28
CA TYR A 41 -19.46 5.03 4.57
C TYR A 41 -19.40 6.56 4.47
N LEU A 42 -18.67 7.11 3.49
CA LEU A 42 -18.53 8.55 3.31
C LEU A 42 -19.86 9.23 2.98
N ILE A 43 -20.67 8.64 2.09
CA ILE A 43 -22.00 9.16 1.74
C ILE A 43 -22.91 9.18 2.97
N LEU A 44 -22.95 8.09 3.74
CA LEU A 44 -23.77 8.01 4.95
C LEU A 44 -23.28 8.99 6.01
N PHE A 45 -21.98 9.10 6.22
CA PHE A 45 -21.40 10.03 7.19
C PHE A 45 -21.70 11.48 6.81
N GLN A 46 -21.51 11.85 5.54
CA GLN A 46 -21.79 13.20 5.05
C GLN A 46 -23.27 13.58 5.17
N THR A 47 -24.18 12.66 4.82
CA THR A 47 -25.62 12.95 4.79
C THR A 47 -26.28 12.84 6.16
N LEU A 48 -25.93 11.83 6.97
CA LEU A 48 -26.57 11.57 8.26
C LEU A 48 -25.88 12.27 9.43
N VAL A 49 -24.54 12.31 9.45
CA VAL A 49 -23.78 12.86 10.58
C VAL A 49 -23.49 14.34 10.39
N LEU A 50 -22.99 14.75 9.22
CA LEU A 50 -22.70 16.15 8.93
C LEU A 50 -23.94 16.94 8.51
N GLY A 51 -24.96 16.27 7.95
CA GLY A 51 -26.19 16.91 7.49
C GLY A 51 -25.99 17.82 6.26
N ILE A 52 -24.91 17.62 5.50
CA ILE A 52 -24.54 18.46 4.36
C ILE A 52 -24.97 17.73 3.07
N PRO A 53 -25.67 18.40 2.13
CA PRO A 53 -25.98 17.79 0.85
C PRO A 53 -24.71 17.50 0.05
N ILE A 54 -24.75 16.45 -0.77
CA ILE A 54 -23.64 16.11 -1.67
C ILE A 54 -23.65 17.09 -2.83
N ALA A 55 -22.80 18.12 -2.74
CA ALA A 55 -22.51 19.01 -3.86
C ALA A 55 -21.74 18.24 -4.94
N GLU A 56 -21.97 18.57 -6.22
CA GLU A 56 -21.21 18.03 -7.36
C GLU A 56 -21.19 16.50 -7.45
N ALA A 57 -22.32 15.83 -7.16
CA ALA A 57 -22.43 14.37 -7.15
C ALA A 57 -21.98 13.72 -8.48
N SER A 58 -22.18 14.40 -9.62
CA SER A 58 -21.74 13.94 -10.94
C SER A 58 -20.20 13.91 -11.07
N VAL A 59 -19.52 14.95 -10.58
CA VAL A 59 -18.06 15.06 -10.59
C VAL A 59 -17.45 14.00 -9.68
N ILE A 60 -18.02 13.82 -8.48
CA ILE A 60 -17.59 12.78 -7.53
C ILE A 60 -17.77 11.38 -8.14
N ALA A 61 -18.91 11.11 -8.75
CA ALA A 61 -19.17 9.82 -9.40
C ALA A 61 -18.19 9.54 -10.55
N LEU A 62 -17.87 10.54 -11.37
CA LEU A 62 -16.89 10.43 -12.44
C LEU A 62 -15.48 10.20 -11.88
N GLY A 63 -15.10 10.92 -10.82
CA GLY A 63 -13.83 10.73 -10.12
C GLY A 63 -13.68 9.30 -9.57
N ILE A 64 -14.72 8.78 -8.91
CA ILE A 64 -14.76 7.39 -8.43
C ILE A 64 -14.61 6.40 -9.59
N ALA A 65 -15.31 6.61 -10.70
CA ALA A 65 -15.21 5.74 -11.87
C ALA A 65 -13.79 5.73 -12.46
N LEU A 66 -13.13 6.89 -12.53
CA LEU A 66 -11.73 7.01 -12.97
C LEU A 66 -10.76 6.33 -12.00
N VAL A 67 -10.98 6.45 -10.68
CA VAL A 67 -10.16 5.76 -9.67
C VAL A 67 -10.31 4.25 -9.80
N VAL A 68 -11.53 3.73 -9.94
CA VAL A 68 -11.76 2.28 -10.13
C VAL A 68 -11.09 1.77 -11.40
N ALA A 69 -11.22 2.50 -12.51
CA ALA A 69 -10.55 2.12 -13.76
C ALA A 69 -9.02 2.17 -13.63
N GLY A 70 -8.48 3.24 -13.04
CA GLY A 70 -7.05 3.43 -12.82
C GLY A 70 -6.45 2.36 -11.92
N LEU A 71 -7.08 2.07 -10.78
CA LEU A 71 -6.67 0.99 -9.88
C LEU A 71 -6.72 -0.37 -10.57
N THR A 72 -7.71 -0.61 -11.44
CA THR A 72 -7.79 -1.87 -12.19
C THR A 72 -6.57 -2.07 -13.10
N PHE A 73 -6.23 -1.06 -13.90
CA PHE A 73 -5.06 -1.14 -14.77
C PHE A 73 -3.75 -1.20 -13.98
N PHE A 74 -3.64 -0.42 -12.90
CA PHE A 74 -2.47 -0.39 -12.04
C PHE A 74 -2.21 -1.75 -11.37
N MET A 75 -3.24 -2.33 -10.74
CA MET A 75 -3.13 -3.64 -10.07
C MET A 75 -2.79 -4.74 -11.07
N GLU A 76 -3.38 -4.70 -12.26
CA GLU A 76 -3.07 -5.67 -13.32
C GLU A 76 -1.61 -5.57 -13.76
N GLY A 77 -1.10 -4.35 -13.98
CA GLY A 77 0.32 -4.11 -14.29
C GLY A 77 1.25 -4.57 -13.16
N LEU A 78 0.84 -4.38 -11.91
CA LEU A 78 1.60 -4.83 -10.74
C LEU A 78 1.66 -6.34 -10.62
N PHE A 79 0.53 -7.03 -10.80
CA PHE A 79 0.46 -8.49 -10.72
C PHE A 79 1.16 -9.19 -11.87
N LEU A 80 1.11 -8.65 -13.09
CA LEU A 80 1.79 -9.23 -14.24
C LEU A 80 3.28 -8.86 -14.30
N GLY A 81 3.66 -7.69 -13.76
CA GLY A 81 5.01 -7.15 -13.84
C GLY A 81 5.84 -7.38 -12.57
N LEU A 82 5.49 -6.67 -11.49
CA LEU A 82 6.33 -6.57 -10.29
C LEU A 82 6.26 -7.81 -9.40
N MET A 83 5.09 -8.43 -9.25
CA MET A 83 4.93 -9.60 -8.36
C MET A 83 5.80 -10.80 -8.80
N PRO A 84 5.81 -11.24 -10.08
CA PRO A 84 6.67 -12.34 -10.53
C PRO A 84 8.16 -12.04 -10.34
N LEU A 85 8.56 -10.77 -10.49
CA LEU A 85 9.93 -10.35 -10.21
C LEU A 85 10.26 -10.48 -8.71
N GLY A 86 9.36 -10.07 -7.83
CA GLY A 86 9.49 -10.23 -6.38
C GLY A 86 9.63 -11.69 -5.97
N GLU A 87 8.79 -12.58 -6.52
CA GLU A 87 8.83 -14.02 -6.23
C GLU A 87 10.13 -14.67 -6.71
N LEU A 88 10.55 -14.34 -7.94
CA LEU A 88 11.81 -14.84 -8.51
C LEU A 88 13.01 -14.41 -7.66
N VAL A 89 13.05 -13.15 -7.23
CA VAL A 89 14.11 -12.67 -6.35
C VAL A 89 14.03 -13.35 -4.99
N GLY A 90 12.84 -13.49 -4.41
CA GLY A 90 12.64 -14.17 -3.12
C GLY A 90 13.15 -15.61 -3.13
N VAL A 91 12.93 -16.37 -4.21
CA VAL A 91 13.41 -17.75 -4.32
C VAL A 91 14.92 -17.83 -4.60
N ARG A 92 15.45 -16.94 -5.44
CA ARG A 92 16.85 -17.05 -5.94
C ARG A 92 17.87 -16.38 -5.04
N LEU A 93 17.50 -15.30 -4.35
CA LEU A 93 18.41 -14.52 -3.52
C LEU A 93 18.97 -15.32 -2.33
N PRO A 94 18.17 -16.10 -1.57
CA PRO A 94 18.65 -16.87 -0.43
C PRO A 94 19.57 -18.02 -0.81
N GLN A 95 19.36 -18.58 -2.00
CA GLN A 95 20.18 -19.69 -2.54
C GLN A 95 21.60 -19.24 -2.89
N LYS A 96 21.81 -17.94 -3.17
CA LYS A 96 23.05 -17.41 -3.74
C LYS A 96 23.77 -16.40 -2.84
N SER A 97 23.12 -15.93 -1.78
CA SER A 97 23.59 -14.77 -1.01
C SER A 97 23.63 -15.08 0.48
N ASN A 98 24.47 -14.32 1.21
CA ASN A 98 24.52 -14.42 2.66
C ASN A 98 23.34 -13.67 3.31
N LEU A 99 23.12 -13.94 4.60
CA LEU A 99 22.04 -13.33 5.38
C LEU A 99 22.04 -11.80 5.31
N VAL A 100 23.22 -11.16 5.39
CA VAL A 100 23.35 -9.70 5.38
C VAL A 100 22.82 -9.09 4.08
N VAL A 101 23.14 -9.69 2.93
CA VAL A 101 22.63 -9.23 1.62
C VAL A 101 21.12 -9.39 1.54
N ILE A 102 20.56 -10.49 2.03
CA ILE A 102 19.11 -10.72 2.05
C ILE A 102 18.41 -9.64 2.88
N LEU A 103 18.94 -9.33 4.07
CA LEU A 103 18.35 -8.33 4.97
C LEU A 103 18.47 -6.91 4.42
N LEU A 104 19.61 -6.54 3.82
CA LEU A 104 19.78 -5.24 3.17
C LEU A 104 18.84 -5.11 1.97
N PHE A 105 18.71 -6.17 1.17
CA PHE A 105 17.77 -6.18 0.06
C PHE A 105 16.33 -6.01 0.55
N ALA A 106 15.92 -6.75 1.59
CA ALA A 106 14.59 -6.64 2.18
C ALA A 106 14.30 -5.24 2.71
N LEU A 107 15.28 -4.60 3.35
CA LEU A 107 15.17 -3.22 3.84
C LEU A 107 14.98 -2.21 2.70
N VAL A 108 15.82 -2.29 1.66
CA VAL A 108 15.73 -1.40 0.49
C VAL A 108 14.43 -1.64 -0.26
N LEU A 109 14.02 -2.90 -0.43
CA LEU A 109 12.76 -3.25 -1.10
C LEU A 109 11.56 -2.68 -0.35
N GLY A 110 11.49 -2.83 0.98
CA GLY A 110 10.40 -2.26 1.78
C GLY A 110 10.35 -0.73 1.72
N PHE A 111 11.52 -0.07 1.74
CA PHE A 111 11.62 1.37 1.54
C PHE A 111 11.10 1.79 0.15
N LEU A 112 11.59 1.18 -0.92
CA LEU A 112 11.20 1.51 -2.29
C LEU A 112 9.74 1.18 -2.59
N ALA A 113 9.21 0.09 -2.03
CA ALA A 113 7.80 -0.27 -2.14
C ALA A 113 6.91 0.83 -1.57
N THR A 114 7.31 1.37 -0.41
CA THR A 114 6.61 2.48 0.25
C THR A 114 6.65 3.75 -0.59
N LEU A 115 7.79 4.06 -1.23
CA LEU A 115 7.88 5.21 -2.15
C LEU A 115 6.93 5.08 -3.34
N ALA A 116 6.68 3.84 -3.79
CA ALA A 116 5.81 3.52 -4.90
C ALA A 116 4.33 3.45 -4.51
N GLU A 117 3.99 3.59 -3.22
CA GLU A 117 2.60 3.52 -2.77
C GLU A 117 1.79 4.77 -3.21
N PRO A 118 0.76 4.61 -4.06
CA PRO A 118 -0.07 5.73 -4.48
C PRO A 118 -0.85 6.34 -3.30
N ALA A 119 -1.14 5.56 -2.27
CA ALA A 119 -1.91 6.00 -1.11
C ALA A 119 -1.16 7.09 -0.30
N ILE A 120 0.18 7.06 -0.25
CA ILE A 120 0.97 8.10 0.41
C ILE A 120 0.88 9.42 -0.37
N ALA A 121 0.88 9.37 -1.71
CA ALA A 121 0.71 10.58 -2.54
C ALA A 121 -0.67 11.23 -2.35
N VAL A 122 -1.72 10.41 -2.19
CA VAL A 122 -3.07 10.90 -1.88
C VAL A 122 -3.11 11.54 -0.49
N LEU A 123 -2.50 10.90 0.52
CA LEU A 123 -2.40 11.43 1.89
C LEU A 123 -1.71 12.80 1.91
N GLN A 124 -0.60 12.94 1.19
CA GLN A 124 0.11 14.23 1.06
C GLN A 124 -0.75 15.31 0.42
N THR A 125 -1.51 14.95 -0.62
CA THR A 125 -2.37 15.91 -1.32
C THR A 125 -3.51 16.38 -0.43
N ALA A 126 -4.17 15.47 0.29
CA ALA A 126 -5.19 15.81 1.28
C ALA A 126 -4.61 16.66 2.43
N GLY A 127 -3.38 16.38 2.84
CA GLY A 127 -2.67 17.11 3.89
C GLY A 127 -2.37 18.58 3.60
N LYS A 128 -2.37 18.99 2.32
CA LYS A 128 -2.12 20.39 1.92
C LYS A 128 -3.28 21.33 2.25
N GLU A 129 -4.46 20.78 2.56
CA GLU A 129 -5.64 21.57 2.94
C GLU A 129 -5.65 21.95 4.43
N VAL A 130 -4.68 21.46 5.22
CA VAL A 130 -4.56 21.76 6.65
C VAL A 130 -4.14 23.22 6.87
N ALA A 131 -4.84 23.91 7.77
CA ALA A 131 -4.52 25.28 8.15
C ALA A 131 -3.17 25.38 8.91
N PRO A 132 -2.22 26.23 8.46
CA PRO A 132 -0.89 26.35 9.09
C PRO A 132 -0.90 26.77 10.56
N TRP A 133 -1.90 27.56 10.98
CA TRP A 133 -2.00 28.07 12.35
C TRP A 133 -2.61 27.06 13.33
N GLU A 134 -3.34 26.04 12.85
CA GLU A 134 -3.93 25.00 13.68
C GLU A 134 -2.95 23.86 13.95
N ALA A 135 -2.13 23.50 12.95
CA ALA A 135 -1.15 22.43 13.07
C ALA A 135 0.15 22.76 12.30
N PRO A 136 1.04 23.60 12.85
CA PRO A 136 2.23 24.09 12.16
C PRO A 136 3.18 22.98 11.69
N LEU A 137 3.41 21.97 12.53
CA LEU A 137 4.29 20.84 12.21
C LEU A 137 3.66 19.90 11.18
N LEU A 138 2.37 19.64 11.29
CA LEU A 138 1.61 18.83 10.33
C LEU A 138 1.65 19.48 8.94
N PHE A 139 1.41 20.79 8.88
CA PHE A 139 1.52 21.56 7.64
C PHE A 139 2.93 21.51 7.05
N LEU A 140 3.97 21.65 7.88
CA LEU A 140 5.36 21.61 7.42
C LEU A 140 5.72 20.25 6.80
N LEU A 141 5.26 19.15 7.40
CA LEU A 141 5.50 17.79 6.90
C LEU A 141 4.73 17.47 5.62
N LEU A 142 3.50 17.97 5.46
CA LEU A 142 2.64 17.62 4.33
C LEU A 142 2.77 18.59 3.14
N SER A 143 3.10 19.85 3.40
CA SER A 143 3.19 20.90 2.37
C SER A 143 4.62 21.25 2.00
N THR A 144 5.48 21.47 2.98
CA THR A 144 6.83 22.01 2.73
C THR A 144 7.87 20.91 2.52
N HIS A 145 7.81 19.83 3.31
CA HIS A 145 8.76 18.72 3.26
C HIS A 145 8.06 17.34 3.16
N PRO A 146 7.23 17.12 2.12
CA PRO A 146 6.51 15.86 1.92
C PRO A 146 7.45 14.65 1.74
N ASP A 147 8.65 14.88 1.22
CA ASP A 147 9.72 13.90 1.05
C ASP A 147 10.24 13.36 2.39
N VAL A 148 10.39 14.21 3.40
CA VAL A 148 10.83 13.79 4.75
C VAL A 148 9.83 12.82 5.37
N LEU A 149 8.52 13.09 5.21
CA LEU A 149 7.48 12.19 5.65
C LEU A 149 7.59 10.82 4.94
N VAL A 150 7.72 10.83 3.62
CA VAL A 150 7.80 9.59 2.82
C VAL A 150 9.04 8.78 3.21
N TYR A 151 10.19 9.43 3.36
CA TYR A 151 11.42 8.75 3.74
C TYR A 151 11.34 8.19 5.15
N SER A 152 10.76 8.91 6.10
CA SER A 152 10.56 8.41 7.47
C SER A 152 9.67 7.17 7.50
N VAL A 153 8.53 7.22 6.79
CA VAL A 153 7.60 6.08 6.70
C VAL A 153 8.26 4.91 5.97
N GLY A 154 8.92 5.16 4.85
CA GLY A 154 9.63 4.13 4.08
C GLY A 154 10.75 3.47 4.85
N ILE A 155 11.52 4.22 5.65
CA ILE A 155 12.56 3.64 6.52
C ILE A 155 11.90 2.75 7.58
N GLY A 156 10.79 3.20 8.19
CA GLY A 156 10.02 2.42 9.14
C GLY A 156 9.53 1.09 8.56
N VAL A 157 8.94 1.13 7.36
CA VAL A 157 8.49 -0.07 6.63
C VAL A 157 9.68 -0.96 6.26
N GLY A 158 10.78 -0.40 5.75
CA GLY A 158 11.99 -1.17 5.43
C GLY A 158 12.55 -1.93 6.63
N VAL A 159 12.59 -1.29 7.81
CA VAL A 159 12.97 -1.94 9.07
C VAL A 159 11.97 -3.02 9.48
N ALA A 160 10.66 -2.76 9.33
CA ALA A 160 9.63 -3.75 9.62
C ALA A 160 9.74 -4.99 8.71
N VAL A 161 10.01 -4.81 7.42
CA VAL A 161 10.25 -5.89 6.46
C VAL A 161 11.51 -6.66 6.82
N LEU A 162 12.61 -5.99 7.19
CA LEU A 162 13.83 -6.64 7.67
C LEU A 162 13.55 -7.55 8.88
N PHE A 163 12.85 -7.05 9.90
CA PHE A 163 12.46 -7.85 11.06
C PHE A 163 11.50 -8.98 10.70
N GLY A 164 10.58 -8.74 9.76
CA GLY A 164 9.71 -9.77 9.19
C GLY A 164 10.52 -10.89 8.54
N MET A 165 11.59 -10.54 7.82
CA MET A 165 12.48 -11.52 7.19
C MET A 165 13.28 -12.33 8.21
N LEU A 166 13.84 -11.68 9.24
CA LEU A 166 14.48 -12.38 10.35
C LEU A 166 13.53 -13.36 11.02
N ARG A 167 12.28 -12.95 11.25
CA ARG A 167 11.24 -13.81 11.82
C ARG A 167 10.99 -15.03 10.95
N PHE A 168 10.87 -14.88 9.62
CA PHE A 168 10.66 -16.01 8.72
C PHE A 168 11.85 -16.98 8.73
N ILE A 169 13.07 -16.47 8.58
CA ILE A 169 14.29 -17.30 8.49
C ILE A 169 14.53 -18.07 9.80
N TYR A 170 14.35 -17.44 10.96
CA TYR A 170 14.57 -18.06 12.26
C TYR A 170 13.32 -18.72 12.85
N ASN A 171 12.20 -18.72 12.11
CA ASN A 171 10.90 -19.24 12.54
C ASN A 171 10.46 -18.73 13.92
N TRP A 172 10.69 -17.44 14.19
CA TRP A 172 10.32 -16.83 15.45
C TRP A 172 8.80 -16.66 15.57
N SER A 173 8.28 -16.90 16.77
CA SER A 173 6.87 -16.63 17.06
C SER A 173 6.55 -15.14 16.87
N LEU A 174 5.35 -14.83 16.40
CA LEU A 174 4.91 -13.45 16.17
C LEU A 174 4.61 -12.69 17.49
N LYS A 175 4.32 -13.43 18.57
CA LYS A 175 3.84 -12.85 19.83
C LYS A 175 4.80 -11.82 20.45
N PRO A 176 6.12 -12.08 20.57
CA PRO A 176 7.06 -11.10 21.12
C PRO A 176 7.11 -9.81 20.30
N PHE A 177 7.06 -9.91 18.97
CA PHE A 177 7.02 -8.74 18.10
C PHE A 177 5.78 -7.89 18.37
N ILE A 178 4.60 -8.51 18.48
CA ILE A 178 3.36 -7.79 18.77
C ILE A 178 3.46 -7.11 20.14
N TYR A 179 3.84 -7.82 21.20
CA TYR A 179 3.88 -7.24 22.54
C TYR A 179 4.89 -6.10 22.65
N ILE A 180 6.08 -6.25 22.05
CA ILE A 180 7.11 -5.22 22.05
C ILE A 180 6.65 -4.01 21.22
N LEU A 181 6.21 -4.21 19.97
CA LEU A 181 5.84 -3.12 19.07
C LEU A 181 4.61 -2.37 19.59
N VAL A 182 3.54 -3.08 19.98
CA VAL A 182 2.34 -2.43 20.52
C VAL A 182 2.69 -1.69 21.81
N GLY A 183 3.43 -2.32 22.74
CA GLY A 183 3.85 -1.66 23.98
C GLY A 183 4.68 -0.39 23.73
N SER A 184 5.69 -0.47 22.86
CA SER A 184 6.55 0.68 22.55
C SER A 184 5.80 1.78 21.79
N LEU A 185 4.95 1.44 20.83
CA LEU A 185 4.19 2.41 20.03
C LEU A 185 3.09 3.07 20.88
N SER A 186 2.43 2.34 21.77
CA SER A 186 1.50 2.92 22.73
C SER A 186 2.20 3.87 23.69
N ALA A 187 3.38 3.52 24.23
CA ALA A 187 4.15 4.42 25.07
C ALA A 187 4.59 5.70 24.33
N LEU A 188 5.06 5.57 23.09
CA LEU A 188 5.40 6.70 22.22
C LEU A 188 4.18 7.58 21.91
N THR A 189 3.02 6.97 21.69
CA THR A 189 1.76 7.69 21.44
C THR A 189 1.35 8.50 22.67
N ILE A 190 1.45 7.93 23.88
CA ILE A 190 1.16 8.63 25.12
C ILE A 190 2.12 9.81 25.31
N TYR A 191 3.41 9.61 25.05
CA TYR A 191 4.40 10.67 25.09
C TYR A 191 4.09 11.80 24.10
N ALA A 192 3.78 11.46 22.85
CA ALA A 192 3.41 12.42 21.81
C ALA A 192 2.12 13.19 22.16
N TYR A 193 1.18 12.55 22.86
CA TYR A 193 -0.05 13.19 23.31
C TYR A 193 0.18 14.25 24.41
N MET A 194 1.26 14.13 25.20
CA MET A 194 1.58 15.11 26.24
C MET A 194 2.20 16.40 25.68
N GLU A 195 2.69 16.38 24.44
CA GLU A 195 3.27 17.55 23.79
C GLU A 195 2.34 18.15 22.74
N PRO A 196 1.86 19.41 22.90
CA PRO A 196 0.89 20.04 22.00
C PRO A 196 1.32 20.02 20.53
N ASN A 197 2.62 20.15 20.29
CA ASN A 197 3.23 20.14 18.97
C ASN A 197 3.19 18.76 18.30
N LEU A 198 3.37 17.69 19.08
CA LEU A 198 3.40 16.31 18.57
C LEU A 198 1.99 15.73 18.43
N LEU A 199 1.05 16.20 19.26
CA LEU A 199 -0.35 15.75 19.26
C LEU A 199 -0.95 15.76 17.84
N THR A 200 -0.74 16.84 17.09
CA THR A 200 -1.26 17.01 15.71
C THR A 200 -0.67 16.02 14.69
N ILE A 201 0.54 15.50 14.94
CA ILE A 201 1.23 14.55 14.07
C ILE A 201 0.89 13.10 14.44
N THR A 202 0.48 12.85 15.69
CA THR A 202 0.20 11.50 16.17
C THR A 202 -0.87 10.78 15.35
N GLY A 203 -1.95 11.49 14.95
CA GLY A 203 -2.99 10.95 14.08
C GLY A 203 -2.44 10.55 12.71
N LEU A 204 -1.65 11.44 12.09
CA LEU A 204 -0.95 11.17 10.83
C LEU A 204 -0.02 9.95 10.95
N ALA A 205 0.72 9.83 12.05
CA ALA A 205 1.64 8.71 12.26
C ALA A 205 0.90 7.35 12.28
N TRP A 206 -0.27 7.29 12.93
CA TRP A 206 -1.12 6.09 12.94
C TRP A 206 -1.74 5.81 11.57
N ASP A 207 -2.22 6.84 10.87
CA ASP A 207 -2.78 6.70 9.52
C ASP A 207 -1.72 6.24 8.50
N CYS A 208 -0.50 6.78 8.58
CA CYS A 208 0.62 6.34 7.76
C CYS A 208 0.87 4.82 7.88
N GLY A 209 0.71 4.26 9.08
CA GLY A 209 0.79 2.81 9.30
C GLY A 209 -0.22 2.04 8.44
N ALA A 210 -1.48 2.46 8.43
CA ALA A 210 -2.52 1.84 7.61
C ALA A 210 -2.29 2.07 6.10
N VAL A 211 -1.91 3.29 5.71
CA VAL A 211 -1.66 3.69 4.32
C VAL A 211 -0.55 2.87 3.66
N THR A 212 0.44 2.42 4.42
CA THR A 212 1.54 1.58 3.91
C THR A 212 1.17 0.13 3.62
N THR A 213 0.00 -0.34 4.07
CA THR A 213 -0.52 -1.68 3.72
C THR A 213 -1.22 -1.68 2.36
N GLY A 214 -0.66 -0.93 1.42
CA GLY A 214 -1.27 -0.58 0.15
C GLY A 214 -1.15 -1.67 -0.92
N PRO A 215 -1.67 -1.35 -2.12
CA PRO A 215 -1.69 -2.25 -3.27
C PRO A 215 -0.30 -2.69 -3.77
N VAL A 216 0.77 -2.00 -3.38
CA VAL A 216 2.12 -2.24 -3.91
C VAL A 216 2.98 -3.05 -2.94
N THR A 217 3.00 -2.63 -1.68
CA THR A 217 3.92 -3.10 -0.64
C THR A 217 3.54 -4.50 -0.19
N VAL A 218 2.25 -4.76 0.03
CA VAL A 218 1.80 -6.07 0.52
C VAL A 218 2.14 -7.18 -0.48
N PRO A 219 1.76 -7.08 -1.77
CA PRO A 219 2.08 -8.14 -2.72
C PRO A 219 3.59 -8.34 -2.91
N LEU A 220 4.38 -7.27 -2.91
CA LEU A 220 5.82 -7.33 -3.12
C LEU A 220 6.56 -7.95 -1.92
N VAL A 221 6.22 -7.55 -0.70
CA VAL A 221 6.79 -8.11 0.53
C VAL A 221 6.37 -9.57 0.73
N LEU A 222 5.12 -9.90 0.40
CA LEU A 222 4.63 -11.28 0.46
C LEU A 222 5.30 -12.17 -0.58
N ALA A 223 5.48 -11.70 -1.81
CA ALA A 223 6.23 -12.39 -2.85
C ALA A 223 7.68 -12.69 -2.42
N LEU A 224 8.36 -11.72 -1.80
CA LEU A 224 9.68 -11.91 -1.21
C LEU A 224 9.65 -12.97 -0.10
N GLY A 225 8.69 -12.87 0.81
CA GLY A 225 8.56 -13.74 1.98
C GLY A 225 8.22 -15.20 1.65
N ILE A 226 7.39 -15.45 0.63
CA ILE A 226 7.06 -16.81 0.16
C ILE A 226 8.28 -17.50 -0.47
N GLY A 227 9.18 -16.74 -1.09
CA GLY A 227 10.37 -17.29 -1.72
C GLY A 227 11.45 -17.77 -0.74
N ILE A 228 11.34 -17.40 0.53
CA ILE A 228 12.33 -17.63 1.60
C ILE A 228 11.85 -18.74 2.53
#